data_AF-R9M5N0-F1
#
_entry.id   AF-R9M5N0-F1
#
_cell.length_a   1.000
_cell.length_b   1.000
_cell.length_c   1.000
_cell.angle_alpha   90.00
_cell.angle_beta   90.00
_cell.angle_gamma   90.00
#
_symmetry.space_group_name_H-M   'P 1'
#
loop_
_entity.id
_entity.type
_entity.pdbx_description
1 polymer ?
#
loop_
_entity_poly.entity_id
_entity_poly.type
_entity_poly.pdbx_seq_one_letter_code
_entity_poly.pdbx_strand_id
1 'polypeptide(L)'
;MTERQFSDRIGNVEERLVHQAGQAPNYGVRRRRTALRRLAALAAVIALMAASFTTGALAFSRETVVEVPAERETLVLEELGLTLILPDSWKGLYELVEWEGQYVVVCPQVREASLAQARAEWAAGGMEWPEELDRNPFSGGMLFYIFSIPQALTAEQLPDSDWGAFTEFTEVRYLLATEERTYLLFEASDVQFTEETRALYEQLEGSVRDIRVVVDHILS
;
A
#
# COMPACT_ATOMS: atom_id res chain seq x y z
N MET A 1 3.49 1.62 50.52
CA MET A 1 3.51 2.70 49.50
C MET A 1 2.33 3.60 49.82
N THR A 2 2.55 4.91 49.94
CA THR A 2 1.55 5.85 50.47
C THR A 2 0.87 6.63 49.33
N GLU A 3 -0.42 6.96 49.46
CA GLU A 3 -1.24 7.62 48.43
C GLU A 3 -0.59 8.87 47.79
N ARG A 4 0.23 9.61 48.54
CA ARG A 4 0.99 10.76 48.04
C ARG A 4 1.98 10.40 46.91
N GLN A 5 2.65 9.25 46.99
CA GLN A 5 3.56 8.79 45.94
C GLN A 5 2.84 8.32 44.66
N PHE A 6 1.57 7.92 44.78
CA PHE A 6 0.74 7.53 43.63
C PHE A 6 0.18 8.77 42.93
N SER A 7 -0.27 9.77 43.69
CA SER A 7 -0.76 11.05 43.16
C SER A 7 0.33 11.83 42.41
N ASP A 8 1.55 11.90 42.95
CA ASP A 8 2.68 12.59 42.30
C ASP A 8 3.14 11.89 41.00
N ARG A 9 2.89 10.59 40.88
CA ARG A 9 3.24 9.82 39.69
C ARG A 9 2.18 9.95 38.59
N ILE A 10 0.90 10.09 38.95
CA ILE A 10 -0.17 10.34 37.97
C ILE A 10 -0.10 11.77 37.43
N GLY A 11 0.12 12.77 38.29
CA GLY A 11 0.25 14.18 37.85
C GLY A 11 1.40 14.40 36.87
N ASN A 12 2.54 13.71 37.08
CA ASN A 12 3.69 13.78 36.17
C ASN A 12 3.49 13.03 34.84
N VAL A 13 2.55 12.08 34.76
CA VAL A 13 2.30 11.31 33.53
C VAL A 13 1.44 12.13 32.57
N GLU A 14 0.44 12.85 33.07
CA GLU A 14 -0.40 13.72 32.24
C GLU A 14 0.38 14.91 31.66
N GLU A 15 1.27 15.53 32.44
CA GLU A 15 2.11 16.64 31.96
C GLU A 15 3.12 16.16 30.90
N ARG A 16 3.61 14.92 31.01
CA ARG A 16 4.49 14.29 30.01
C ARG A 16 3.75 13.95 28.71
N LEU A 17 2.47 13.58 28.79
CA LEU A 17 1.62 13.31 27.63
C LEU A 17 1.23 14.60 26.90
N VAL A 18 0.94 15.68 27.65
CA VAL A 18 0.70 17.01 27.07
C VAL A 18 1.97 17.55 26.41
N HIS A 19 3.16 17.28 26.97
CA HIS A 19 4.42 17.70 26.34
C HIS A 19 4.80 16.85 25.12
N GLN A 20 4.40 15.57 25.06
CA GLN A 20 4.55 14.71 23.87
C GLN A 20 3.58 15.05 22.74
N ALA A 21 2.39 15.57 23.05
CA ALA A 21 1.43 16.03 22.03
C ALA A 21 1.89 17.31 21.30
N GLY A 22 2.85 18.05 21.86
CA GLY A 22 3.40 19.28 21.27
C GLY A 22 4.62 19.09 20.36
N GLN A 23 5.14 17.87 20.20
CA GLN A 23 6.25 17.57 19.28
C GLN A 23 5.81 16.53 18.26
N ALA A 24 5.31 17.00 17.11
CA ALA A 24 5.12 16.15 15.95
C ALA A 24 6.45 15.41 15.64
N PRO A 25 6.48 14.07 15.68
CA PRO A 25 7.71 13.35 15.37
C PRO A 25 8.09 13.63 13.92
N ASN A 26 9.30 14.15 13.70
CA ASN A 26 9.79 14.44 12.36
C ASN A 26 10.25 13.13 11.68
N TYR A 27 9.30 12.42 11.07
CA TYR A 27 9.50 11.13 10.39
C TYR A 27 10.42 11.22 9.14
N GLY A 28 10.74 12.42 8.65
CA GLY A 28 11.55 12.62 7.43
C GLY A 28 13.03 12.22 7.55
N VAL A 29 13.59 12.24 8.77
CA VAL A 29 15.04 12.01 8.96
C VAL A 29 15.40 10.53 8.99
N ARG A 30 14.47 9.65 9.43
CA ARG A 30 14.71 8.20 9.51
C ARG A 30 14.68 7.52 8.14
N ARG A 31 13.93 8.07 7.17
CA ARG A 31 13.82 7.56 5.79
C ARG A 31 15.11 7.73 4.98
N ARG A 32 15.90 8.77 5.24
CA ARG A 32 17.14 9.09 4.48
C ARG A 32 18.30 8.11 4.73
N ARG A 33 18.37 7.45 5.89
CA ARG A 33 19.46 6.49 6.19
C ARG A 33 19.27 5.11 5.54
N THR A 34 18.05 4.71 5.24
CA THR A 34 17.75 3.37 4.69
C THR A 34 17.79 3.35 3.16
N ALA A 35 17.54 4.49 2.49
CA ALA A 35 17.56 4.60 1.03
C ALA A 35 18.94 4.29 0.41
N LEU A 36 20.04 4.66 1.08
CA LEU A 36 21.40 4.44 0.57
C LEU A 36 21.80 2.96 0.49
N ARG A 37 21.19 2.07 1.28
CA ARG A 37 21.46 0.61 1.19
C ARG A 37 20.70 -0.08 0.07
N ARG A 38 19.64 0.54 -0.48
CA ARG A 38 18.78 -0.03 -1.52
C ARG A 38 19.32 0.15 -2.94
N LEU A 39 20.29 1.03 -3.16
CA LEU A 39 20.85 1.28 -4.50
C LEU A 39 21.86 0.23 -4.98
N ALA A 40 22.42 -0.59 -4.08
CA ALA A 40 23.42 -1.61 -4.47
C ALA A 40 22.81 -2.92 -5.00
N ALA A 41 21.54 -3.22 -4.65
CA ALA A 41 20.88 -4.47 -5.05
C ALA A 41 20.00 -4.33 -6.31
N LEU A 42 19.65 -3.11 -6.73
CA LEU A 42 18.70 -2.86 -7.83
C LEU A 42 19.35 -2.88 -9.22
N ALA A 43 20.69 -2.76 -9.32
CA ALA A 43 21.39 -2.68 -10.60
C ALA A 43 21.40 -4.01 -11.39
N ALA A 44 21.16 -5.15 -10.73
CA ALA A 44 21.15 -6.45 -11.40
C ALA A 44 19.82 -6.76 -12.12
N VAL A 45 18.70 -6.15 -11.69
CA VAL A 45 17.37 -6.46 -12.24
C VAL A 45 17.08 -5.69 -13.54
N ILE A 46 17.61 -4.46 -13.68
CA ILE A 46 17.41 -3.64 -14.89
C ILE A 46 18.10 -4.27 -16.12
N ALA A 47 19.18 -5.04 -15.92
CA ALA A 47 19.85 -5.73 -17.02
C ALA A 47 19.09 -6.95 -17.56
N LEU A 48 18.17 -7.54 -16.78
CA LEU A 48 17.36 -8.70 -17.19
C LEU A 48 16.07 -8.32 -17.92
N MET A 49 15.57 -7.09 -17.75
CA MET A 49 14.28 -6.63 -18.29
C MET A 49 14.34 -6.13 -19.74
N ALA A 50 15.52 -6.06 -20.37
CA ALA A 50 15.66 -5.55 -21.74
C ALA A 50 15.33 -6.59 -22.84
N ALA A 51 14.70 -7.73 -22.51
CA ALA A 51 14.52 -8.84 -23.44
C ALA A 51 13.10 -9.44 -23.55
N SER A 52 12.06 -8.79 -23.01
CA SER A 52 10.68 -9.28 -23.21
C SER A 52 9.75 -8.19 -23.73
N PHE A 53 9.44 -8.37 -25.01
CA PHE A 53 8.54 -7.63 -25.87
C PHE A 53 7.10 -7.51 -25.33
N THR A 54 6.52 -6.31 -25.55
CA THR A 54 5.13 -6.06 -25.97
C THR A 54 4.09 -7.16 -25.77
N THR A 55 3.05 -6.90 -24.96
CA THR A 55 1.65 -7.26 -25.29
C THR A 55 0.71 -6.32 -24.53
N GLY A 56 -0.07 -5.53 -25.25
CA GLY A 56 -1.23 -4.83 -24.70
C GLY A 56 -2.43 -5.77 -24.68
N ALA A 57 -3.14 -5.82 -23.56
CA ALA A 57 -4.37 -6.60 -23.45
C ALA A 57 -5.57 -5.77 -23.94
N LEU A 58 -6.00 -6.01 -25.18
CA LEU A 58 -7.36 -5.73 -25.64
C LEU A 58 -8.21 -6.98 -25.36
N ALA A 59 -9.21 -6.88 -24.48
CA ALA A 59 -10.17 -7.95 -24.28
C ALA A 59 -11.24 -7.91 -25.39
N PHE A 60 -11.23 -8.93 -26.27
CA PHE A 60 -12.27 -9.16 -27.28
C PHE A 60 -13.52 -9.78 -26.63
N SER A 61 -14.68 -9.17 -26.87
CA SER A 61 -15.99 -9.77 -26.59
C SER A 61 -16.19 -11.04 -27.42
N ARG A 62 -16.54 -12.14 -26.76
CA ARG A 62 -17.16 -13.31 -27.41
C ARG A 62 -18.30 -13.81 -26.55
N GLU A 63 -19.51 -13.59 -27.05
CA GLU A 63 -20.77 -14.01 -26.46
C GLU A 63 -20.93 -15.52 -26.63
N THR A 64 -20.94 -16.25 -25.51
CA THR A 64 -21.37 -17.65 -25.42
C THR A 64 -22.32 -17.74 -24.24
N VAL A 65 -23.59 -18.04 -24.51
CA VAL A 65 -24.64 -18.20 -23.50
C VAL A 65 -24.34 -19.45 -22.68
N VAL A 66 -23.80 -19.23 -21.48
CA VAL A 66 -23.64 -20.19 -20.39
C VAL A 66 -24.10 -19.43 -19.13
N GLU A 67 -24.88 -20.06 -18.26
CA GLU A 67 -25.41 -19.46 -17.02
C GLU A 67 -24.32 -18.65 -16.30
N VAL A 68 -24.44 -17.32 -16.34
CA VAL A 68 -23.39 -16.38 -15.90
C VAL A 68 -23.31 -16.43 -14.37
N PRO A 69 -22.25 -16.99 -13.76
CA PRO A 69 -21.92 -16.59 -12.40
C PRO A 69 -21.60 -15.10 -12.49
N ALA A 70 -22.22 -14.27 -11.65
CA ALA A 70 -21.99 -12.82 -11.61
C ALA A 70 -20.50 -12.52 -11.90
N GLU A 71 -20.25 -11.73 -12.96
CA GLU A 71 -18.92 -11.37 -13.43
C GLU A 71 -18.22 -10.60 -12.30
N ARG A 72 -17.52 -11.33 -11.42
CA ARG A 72 -16.86 -10.77 -10.24
C ARG A 72 -15.71 -9.89 -10.70
N GLU A 73 -15.54 -8.76 -10.04
CA GLU A 73 -14.39 -7.90 -10.29
C GLU A 73 -13.12 -8.63 -9.86
N THR A 74 -12.16 -8.79 -10.78
CA THR A 74 -10.91 -9.52 -10.52
C THR A 74 -9.71 -8.73 -10.99
N LEU A 75 -8.67 -8.71 -10.16
CA LEU A 75 -7.35 -8.17 -10.48
C LEU A 75 -6.35 -9.32 -10.54
N VAL A 76 -5.87 -9.63 -11.74
CA VAL A 76 -4.90 -10.71 -11.99
C VAL A 76 -3.49 -10.14 -11.96
N LEU A 77 -2.64 -10.72 -11.13
CA LEU A 77 -1.21 -10.44 -10.99
C LEU A 77 -0.46 -11.64 -11.56
N GLU A 78 -0.38 -11.69 -12.89
CA GLU A 78 0.13 -12.85 -13.65
C GLU A 78 1.53 -13.27 -13.20
N GLU A 79 2.43 -12.30 -12.97
CA GLU A 79 3.80 -12.58 -12.51
C GLU A 79 3.87 -13.27 -11.15
N LEU A 80 2.85 -13.06 -10.31
CA LEU A 80 2.77 -13.63 -8.97
C LEU A 80 1.94 -14.91 -8.93
N GLY A 81 1.29 -15.29 -10.05
CA GLY A 81 0.29 -16.36 -10.06
C GLY A 81 -0.84 -16.07 -9.06
N LEU A 82 -1.24 -14.81 -8.92
CA LEU A 82 -2.24 -14.36 -7.97
C LEU A 82 -3.43 -13.74 -8.68
N THR A 83 -4.63 -14.12 -8.25
CA THR A 83 -5.86 -13.42 -8.60
C THR A 83 -6.51 -12.86 -7.34
N LEU A 84 -6.71 -11.55 -7.30
CA LEU A 84 -7.49 -10.87 -6.26
C LEU A 84 -8.93 -10.73 -6.75
N ILE A 85 -9.88 -11.31 -6.03
CA ILE A 85 -11.30 -11.13 -6.27
C ILE A 85 -11.75 -9.95 -5.40
N LEU A 86 -12.09 -8.85 -6.06
CA LEU A 86 -12.50 -7.60 -5.44
C LEU A 86 -14.02 -7.58 -5.21
N PRO A 87 -14.53 -6.79 -4.25
CA PRO A 87 -15.96 -6.54 -4.14
C PRO A 87 -16.51 -5.87 -5.40
N ASP A 88 -17.71 -6.25 -5.84
CA ASP A 88 -18.33 -5.70 -7.06
C ASP A 88 -18.46 -4.17 -7.04
N SER A 89 -18.54 -3.57 -5.84
CA SER A 89 -18.58 -2.12 -5.68
C SER A 89 -17.31 -1.41 -6.15
N TRP A 90 -16.21 -2.12 -6.38
CA TRP A 90 -14.94 -1.55 -6.85
C TRP A 90 -14.90 -1.32 -8.36
N LYS A 91 -15.86 -1.88 -9.11
CA LYS A 91 -15.85 -1.85 -10.59
C LYS A 91 -15.70 -0.43 -11.12
N GLY A 92 -14.60 -0.16 -11.81
CA GLY A 92 -14.28 1.15 -12.40
C GLY A 92 -13.82 2.23 -11.42
N LEU A 93 -13.55 1.88 -10.16
CA LEU A 93 -13.14 2.83 -9.12
C LEU A 93 -11.67 2.72 -8.71
N TYR A 94 -10.94 1.73 -9.23
CA TYR A 94 -9.55 1.49 -8.89
C TYR A 94 -8.66 1.39 -10.13
N GLU A 95 -7.37 1.57 -9.92
CA GLU A 95 -6.30 1.38 -10.90
C GLU A 95 -5.13 0.66 -10.22
N LEU A 96 -4.51 -0.28 -10.94
CA LEU A 96 -3.27 -0.93 -10.54
C LEU A 96 -2.08 -0.17 -11.14
N VAL A 97 -1.13 0.22 -10.29
CA VAL A 97 0.10 0.92 -10.67
C VAL A 97 1.30 0.10 -10.20
N GLU A 98 2.16 -0.30 -11.14
CA GLU A 98 3.45 -0.88 -10.82
C GLU A 98 4.47 0.22 -10.50
N TRP A 99 5.09 0.15 -9.32
CA TRP A 99 6.03 1.16 -8.86
C TRP A 99 7.18 0.52 -8.08
N GLU A 100 8.40 0.68 -8.57
CA GLU A 100 9.63 0.17 -7.94
C GLU A 100 9.55 -1.33 -7.54
N GLY A 101 8.89 -2.14 -8.38
CA GLY A 101 8.72 -3.58 -8.14
C GLY A 101 7.62 -3.92 -7.11
N GLN A 102 6.72 -2.97 -6.83
CA GLN A 102 5.53 -3.16 -6.01
C GLN A 102 4.29 -2.94 -6.86
N TYR A 103 3.19 -3.57 -6.46
CA TYR A 103 1.88 -3.39 -7.05
C TYR A 103 1.06 -2.49 -6.14
N VAL A 104 0.72 -1.27 -6.57
CA VAL A 104 0.00 -0.29 -5.77
C VAL A 104 -1.39 -0.10 -6.36
N VAL A 105 -2.42 -0.28 -5.55
CA VAL A 105 -3.81 -0.08 -5.97
C VAL A 105 -4.29 1.27 -5.46
N VAL A 106 -4.76 2.11 -6.37
CA VAL A 106 -5.21 3.48 -6.09
C VAL A 106 -6.65 3.67 -6.54
N CYS A 107 -7.36 4.62 -5.93
CA CYS A 107 -8.58 5.19 -6.46
C CYS A 107 -8.25 6.46 -7.25
N PRO A 108 -8.37 6.47 -8.61
CA PRO A 108 -7.94 7.61 -9.43
C PRO A 108 -8.67 8.92 -9.07
N GLN A 109 -9.97 8.85 -8.79
CA GLN A 109 -10.77 10.02 -8.41
C GLN A 109 -10.28 10.64 -7.10
N VAL A 110 -10.02 9.82 -6.09
CA VAL A 110 -9.48 10.29 -4.80
C VAL A 110 -8.07 10.86 -5.01
N ARG A 111 -7.24 10.16 -5.78
CA ARG A 111 -5.87 10.58 -6.09
C ARG A 111 -5.83 11.96 -6.75
N GLU A 112 -6.65 12.18 -7.78
CA GLU A 112 -6.71 13.46 -8.49
C GLU A 112 -7.10 14.60 -7.55
N ALA A 113 -8.14 14.41 -6.74
CA ALA A 113 -8.59 15.40 -5.77
C ALA A 113 -7.51 15.72 -4.72
N SER A 114 -6.88 14.69 -4.16
CA SER A 114 -5.82 14.86 -3.15
C SER A 114 -4.60 15.60 -3.71
N LEU A 115 -4.16 15.26 -4.93
CA LEU A 115 -3.07 15.97 -5.59
C LEU A 115 -3.43 17.42 -5.94
N ALA A 116 -4.65 17.68 -6.39
CA ALA A 116 -5.12 19.03 -6.67
C ALA A 116 -5.14 19.91 -5.42
N GLN A 117 -5.63 19.37 -4.29
CA GLN A 117 -5.61 20.07 -3.01
C GLN A 117 -4.17 20.34 -2.55
N ALA A 118 -3.29 19.33 -2.58
CA ALA A 118 -1.90 19.48 -2.20
C ALA A 118 -1.18 20.53 -3.07
N ARG A 119 -1.41 20.54 -4.38
CA ARG A 119 -0.87 21.57 -5.28
C ARG A 119 -1.31 22.98 -4.89
N ALA A 120 -2.59 23.16 -4.57
CA ALA A 120 -3.12 24.45 -4.14
C ALA A 120 -2.48 24.92 -2.83
N GLU A 121 -2.30 24.02 -1.87
CA GLU A 121 -1.63 24.30 -0.59
C GLU A 121 -0.15 24.69 -0.77
N TRP A 122 0.59 23.96 -1.61
CA TRP A 122 1.99 24.29 -1.95
C TRP A 122 2.11 25.66 -2.61
N ALA A 123 1.24 25.93 -3.60
CA ALA A 123 1.22 27.21 -4.31
C ALA A 123 0.87 28.37 -3.37
N ALA A 124 -0.09 28.18 -2.44
CA ALA A 124 -0.41 29.16 -1.41
C ALA A 124 0.76 29.43 -0.46
N GLY A 125 1.60 28.43 -0.21
CA GLY A 125 2.86 28.55 0.52
C GLY A 125 4.01 29.18 -0.28
N GLY A 126 3.80 29.53 -1.55
CA GLY A 126 4.86 30.03 -2.44
C GLY A 126 5.93 28.99 -2.78
N MET A 127 5.62 27.71 -2.63
CA MET A 127 6.51 26.60 -2.94
C MET A 127 6.27 26.07 -4.35
N GLU A 128 7.34 25.64 -5.01
CA GLU A 128 7.25 24.92 -6.29
C GLU A 128 6.78 23.48 -6.05
N TRP A 129 5.91 22.99 -6.94
CA TRP A 129 5.38 21.63 -6.85
C TRP A 129 6.43 20.60 -7.30
N PRO A 130 6.75 19.58 -6.49
CA PRO A 130 7.62 18.49 -6.92
C PRO A 130 6.87 17.54 -7.88
N GLU A 131 7.22 17.58 -9.18
CA GLU A 131 6.59 16.74 -10.22
C GLU A 131 6.71 15.22 -9.95
N GLU A 132 7.65 14.79 -9.11
CA GLU A 132 7.74 13.40 -8.65
C GLU A 132 6.48 12.93 -7.91
N LEU A 133 5.76 13.84 -7.24
CA LEU A 133 4.54 13.50 -6.50
C LEU A 133 3.43 13.00 -7.43
N ASP A 134 3.36 13.54 -8.65
CA ASP A 134 2.34 13.15 -9.63
C ASP A 134 2.52 11.73 -10.14
N ARG A 135 3.78 11.29 -10.23
CA ARG A 135 4.17 9.95 -10.67
C ARG A 135 4.11 8.93 -9.54
N ASN A 136 4.33 9.37 -8.30
CA ASN A 136 4.38 8.50 -7.15
C ASN A 136 2.97 8.07 -6.70
N PRO A 137 2.58 6.78 -6.81
CA PRO A 137 1.24 6.32 -6.47
C PRO A 137 0.91 6.44 -4.97
N PHE A 138 1.92 6.64 -4.11
CA PHE A 138 1.73 6.86 -2.67
C PHE A 138 1.36 8.30 -2.30
N SER A 139 1.35 9.23 -3.26
CA SER A 139 1.06 10.66 -3.01
C SER A 139 -0.43 11.00 -2.93
N GLY A 140 -1.34 10.03 -3.06
CA GLY A 140 -2.77 10.27 -2.97
C GLY A 140 -3.59 9.10 -3.52
N GLY A 141 -4.74 8.85 -2.88
CA GLY A 141 -5.73 7.86 -3.27
C GLY A 141 -5.30 6.40 -3.17
N MET A 142 -4.16 6.07 -2.55
CA MET A 142 -3.71 4.69 -2.39
C MET A 142 -4.63 3.92 -1.44
N LEU A 143 -5.08 2.73 -1.84
CA LEU A 143 -5.95 1.85 -1.05
C LEU A 143 -5.14 0.76 -0.36
N PHE A 144 -4.29 0.07 -1.13
CA PHE A 144 -3.35 -0.92 -0.62
C PHE A 144 -2.18 -1.09 -1.60
N TYR A 145 -1.13 -1.76 -1.16
CA TYR A 145 -0.04 -2.19 -2.03
C TYR A 145 0.48 -3.58 -1.67
N ILE A 146 1.04 -4.29 -2.64
CA ILE A 146 1.68 -5.57 -2.44
C ILE A 146 3.18 -5.36 -2.38
N PHE A 147 3.74 -5.67 -1.22
CA PHE A 147 5.15 -5.58 -0.92
C PHE A 147 5.82 -6.93 -1.07
N SER A 148 6.96 -6.98 -1.76
CA SER A 148 7.80 -8.17 -1.86
C SER A 148 9.01 -8.08 -0.92
N ILE A 149 9.10 -9.01 0.02
CA ILE A 149 10.30 -9.24 0.83
C ILE A 149 11.24 -10.16 0.03
N PRO A 150 12.53 -9.83 -0.13
CA PRO A 150 13.52 -10.66 -0.83
C PRO A 150 14.03 -11.82 0.04
N GLN A 151 13.10 -12.50 0.69
CA GLN A 151 13.34 -13.66 1.56
C GLN A 151 12.05 -14.47 1.62
N ALA A 152 12.16 -15.79 1.48
CA ALA A 152 11.06 -16.72 1.74
C ALA A 152 10.86 -16.86 3.25
N LEU A 153 9.72 -16.40 3.74
CA LEU A 153 9.31 -16.44 5.14
C LEU A 153 7.91 -17.02 5.20
N THR A 154 7.68 -17.97 6.10
CA THR A 154 6.30 -18.35 6.44
C THR A 154 5.62 -17.24 7.24
N ALA A 155 4.29 -17.29 7.34
CA ALA A 155 3.54 -16.34 8.15
C ALA A 155 3.99 -16.34 9.63
N GLU A 156 4.41 -17.50 10.16
CA GLU A 156 4.90 -17.66 11.53
C GLU A 156 6.33 -17.13 11.72
N GLN A 157 7.15 -17.17 10.67
CA GLN A 157 8.54 -16.67 10.72
C GLN A 157 8.64 -15.15 10.55
N LEU A 158 7.65 -14.55 9.87
CA LEU A 158 7.66 -13.13 9.53
C LEU A 158 7.82 -12.21 10.76
N PRO A 159 7.09 -12.40 11.88
CA PRO A 159 7.20 -11.51 13.05
C PRO A 159 8.60 -11.50 13.69
N ASP A 160 9.29 -12.64 13.67
CA ASP A 160 10.62 -12.80 14.28
C ASP A 160 11.77 -12.48 13.31
N SER A 161 11.46 -12.12 12.06
CA SER A 161 12.46 -11.77 11.04
C SER A 161 12.90 -10.30 11.14
N ASP A 162 13.96 -9.94 10.41
CA ASP A 162 14.36 -8.53 10.22
C ASP A 162 13.26 -7.67 9.57
N TRP A 163 12.22 -8.29 9.01
CA TRP A 163 11.07 -7.65 8.39
C TRP A 163 9.84 -7.57 9.29
N GLY A 164 9.84 -8.22 10.46
CA GLY A 164 8.68 -8.28 11.36
C GLY A 164 8.20 -6.91 11.82
N ALA A 165 9.13 -5.98 12.06
CA ALA A 165 8.76 -4.60 12.39
C ALA A 165 7.93 -3.90 11.31
N PHE A 166 8.01 -4.32 10.04
CA PHE A 166 7.19 -3.74 8.97
C PHE A 166 5.72 -4.12 9.09
N THR A 167 5.39 -5.26 9.70
CA THR A 167 4.00 -5.69 9.86
C THR A 167 3.26 -4.99 10.99
N GLU A 168 3.94 -4.15 11.76
CA GLU A 168 3.36 -3.43 12.90
C GLU A 168 2.87 -2.01 12.53
N PHE A 169 3.21 -1.50 11.34
CA PHE A 169 2.91 -0.11 10.97
C PHE A 169 1.48 0.11 10.48
N THR A 170 0.87 -0.89 9.86
CA THR A 170 -0.48 -0.83 9.26
C THR A 170 -1.05 -2.25 9.25
N GLU A 171 -2.32 -2.40 8.87
CA GLU A 171 -2.89 -3.73 8.66
C GLU A 171 -2.18 -4.42 7.49
N VAL A 172 -1.68 -5.64 7.77
CA VAL A 172 -0.93 -6.44 6.80
C VAL A 172 -1.56 -7.82 6.69
N ARG A 173 -1.74 -8.26 5.45
CA ARG A 173 -2.18 -9.61 5.11
C ARG A 173 -1.07 -10.37 4.40
N TYR A 174 -0.70 -11.52 4.95
CA TYR A 174 0.20 -12.45 4.28
C TYR A 174 -0.50 -13.06 3.06
N LEU A 175 0.12 -12.98 1.88
CA LEU A 175 -0.44 -13.55 0.64
C LEU A 175 0.15 -14.93 0.36
N LEU A 176 1.45 -14.99 0.09
CA LEU A 176 2.20 -16.21 -0.19
C LEU A 176 3.70 -15.98 -0.03
N ALA A 177 4.45 -17.08 0.04
CA ALA A 177 5.88 -17.08 -0.22
C ALA A 177 6.20 -18.00 -1.40
N THR A 178 7.15 -17.57 -2.23
CA THR A 178 7.86 -18.39 -3.21
C THR A 178 9.17 -18.88 -2.60
N GLU A 179 9.99 -19.60 -3.37
CA GLU A 179 11.32 -20.03 -2.92
C GLU A 179 12.25 -18.85 -2.57
N GLU A 180 12.01 -17.68 -3.15
CA GLU A 180 12.91 -16.52 -3.03
C GLU A 180 12.29 -15.34 -2.28
N ARG A 181 10.95 -15.23 -2.24
CA ARG A 181 10.27 -14.01 -1.82
C ARG A 181 9.01 -14.28 -1.00
N THR A 182 8.65 -13.30 -0.19
CA THR A 182 7.36 -13.26 0.53
C THR A 182 6.56 -12.06 0.07
N TYR A 183 5.27 -12.25 -0.21
CA TYR A 183 4.36 -11.21 -0.68
C TYR A 183 3.32 -10.90 0.39
N LEU A 184 3.19 -9.62 0.68
CA LEU A 184 2.32 -9.07 1.72
C LEU A 184 1.45 -7.98 1.12
N LEU A 185 0.16 -7.98 1.42
CA LEU A 185 -0.74 -6.86 1.14
C LEU A 185 -0.72 -5.92 2.35
N PHE A 186 -0.38 -4.66 2.11
CA PHE A 186 -0.37 -3.59 3.08
C PHE A 186 -1.51 -2.62 2.79
N GLU A 187 -2.33 -2.34 3.80
CA GLU A 187 -3.34 -1.29 3.70
C GLU A 187 -2.71 0.10 3.82
N ALA A 188 -3.39 1.11 3.29
CA ALA A 188 -2.95 2.49 3.40
C ALA A 188 -2.80 2.90 4.87
N SER A 189 -1.64 3.48 5.22
CA SER A 189 -1.36 3.91 6.61
C SER A 189 -1.66 5.39 6.87
N ASP A 190 -1.78 6.18 5.80
CA ASP A 190 -1.85 7.64 5.86
C ASP A 190 -3.20 8.13 5.32
N VAL A 191 -3.58 9.37 5.62
CA VAL A 191 -4.78 9.98 5.02
C VAL A 191 -4.53 10.25 3.54
N GLN A 192 -5.32 9.62 2.68
CA GLN A 192 -5.13 9.64 1.21
C GLN A 192 -6.23 10.42 0.45
N PHE A 193 -7.16 11.07 1.16
CA PHE A 193 -8.37 11.68 0.61
C PHE A 193 -8.56 13.16 0.98
N THR A 194 -9.46 13.82 0.24
CA THR A 194 -10.03 15.13 0.57
C THR A 194 -11.39 14.99 1.26
N GLU A 195 -11.92 16.05 1.89
CA GLU A 195 -13.26 16.01 2.49
C GLU A 195 -14.35 15.56 1.49
N GLU A 196 -14.26 16.02 0.25
CA GLU A 196 -15.21 15.69 -0.84
C GLU A 196 -15.14 14.22 -1.26
N THR A 197 -13.97 13.60 -1.12
CA THR A 197 -13.69 12.22 -1.57
C THR A 197 -13.63 11.22 -0.42
N ARG A 198 -13.74 11.68 0.84
CA ARG A 198 -13.66 10.85 2.05
C ARG A 198 -14.60 9.65 1.99
N ALA A 199 -15.89 9.88 1.73
CA ALA A 199 -16.89 8.81 1.78
C ALA A 199 -16.59 7.68 0.78
N LEU A 200 -16.15 8.04 -0.43
CA LEU A 200 -15.73 7.08 -1.44
C LEU A 200 -14.47 6.31 -1.00
N TYR A 201 -13.48 7.03 -0.49
CA TYR A 201 -12.24 6.42 -0.03
C TYR A 201 -12.47 5.46 1.14
N GLU A 202 -13.18 5.89 2.19
CA GLU A 202 -13.50 5.06 3.36
C GLU A 202 -14.32 3.82 2.99
N GLN A 203 -15.21 3.94 2.00
CA GLN A 203 -15.94 2.79 1.47
C GLN A 203 -14.99 1.77 0.82
N LEU A 204 -14.08 2.22 -0.04
CA LEU A 204 -13.15 1.35 -0.74
C LEU A 204 -12.14 0.75 0.24
N GLU A 205 -11.44 1.57 1.02
CA GLU A 205 -10.50 1.16 2.06
C GLU A 205 -11.15 0.15 3.03
N GLY A 206 -12.31 0.46 3.58
CA GLY A 206 -13.00 -0.42 4.53
C GLY A 206 -13.46 -1.77 3.95
N SER A 207 -13.43 -1.93 2.63
CA SER A 207 -13.74 -3.17 1.91
C SER A 207 -12.50 -3.89 1.35
N VAL A 208 -11.28 -3.36 1.56
CA VAL A 208 -10.03 -4.07 1.26
C VAL A 208 -9.97 -5.42 1.98
N ARG A 209 -10.47 -5.46 3.23
CA ARG A 209 -10.56 -6.70 4.00
C ARG A 209 -11.43 -7.79 3.34
N ASP A 210 -12.38 -7.40 2.51
CA ASP A 210 -13.31 -8.31 1.83
C ASP A 210 -12.72 -8.91 0.55
N ILE A 211 -11.53 -8.43 0.11
CA ILE A 211 -10.79 -8.98 -1.01
C ILE A 211 -10.43 -10.44 -0.73
N ARG A 212 -10.74 -11.32 -1.68
CA ARG A 212 -10.36 -12.74 -1.60
C ARG A 212 -9.15 -12.98 -2.49
N VAL A 213 -8.16 -13.66 -1.94
CA VAL A 213 -6.92 -14.00 -2.64
C VAL A 213 -7.04 -15.44 -3.15
N VAL A 214 -6.81 -15.63 -4.44
CA VAL A 214 -6.71 -16.93 -5.08
C VAL A 214 -5.29 -17.08 -5.62
N VAL A 215 -4.64 -18.19 -5.28
CA VAL A 215 -3.34 -18.55 -5.85
C VAL A 215 -3.59 -19.47 -7.03
N ASP A 216 -3.24 -19.02 -8.22
CA ASP A 216 -3.44 -19.74 -9.48
C ASP A 216 -2.37 -20.83 -9.59
N HIS A 217 -2.71 -22.03 -9.12
CA HIS A 217 -1.96 -23.29 -9.26
C HIS A 217 -0.46 -23.26 -8.86
N ILE A 218 -0.18 -23.30 -7.54
CA ILE A 218 1.07 -23.91 -7.04
C ILE A 218 0.80 -25.40 -6.73
N LEU A 219 0.52 -26.18 -7.78
CA LEU A 219 0.66 -27.63 -7.76
C LEU A 219 1.18 -28.07 -9.13
N SER A 220 2.50 -28.15 -9.25
CA SER A 220 3.19 -29.03 -10.18
C SER A 220 4.50 -29.47 -9.54
#